data_AF-X0TWG7-F1
#
_entry.id   AF-X0TWG7-F1
#
_cell.length_a   1.000
_cell.length_b   1.000
_cell.length_c   1.000
_cell.angle_alpha   90.00
_cell.angle_beta   90.00
_cell.angle_gamma   90.00
#
_symmetry.space_group_name_H-M   'P 1'
#
loop_
_entity.id
_entity.type
_entity.pdbx_description
1 polymer ?
#
loop_
_entity_poly.entity_id
_entity_poly.type
_entity_poly.pdbx_seq_one_letter_code
_entity_poly.pdbx_strand_id
1 'polypeptide(L)'
;TLVGAKLILSGEADVAFNPSGGFHHAGPERASGFCYINDVALACMILAEEGKRVLYLDVDVHHGDGVAYAFYDRCDVMTISFHEDPRMLFPGTGFADEIGDGEGKGYCVNVPLPIGTYDEAYMKAFKTIALPLIEAYNPDVI
;
A
#
# COMPACT_ATOMS: atom_id res chain seq x y z
N THR A 1 -0.61 -4.24 14.58
CA THR A 1 -1.13 -3.36 13.51
C THR A 1 -2.48 -2.78 13.88
N LEU A 2 -3.53 -3.59 14.08
CA LEU A 2 -4.88 -3.09 14.44
C LEU A 2 -4.92 -2.21 15.72
N VAL A 3 -4.15 -2.56 16.76
CA VAL A 3 -4.03 -1.71 17.96
C VAL A 3 -3.44 -0.34 17.61
N GLY A 4 -2.45 -0.29 16.70
CA GLY A 4 -1.88 0.97 16.22
C GLY A 4 -2.91 1.84 15.50
N ALA A 5 -3.69 1.25 14.59
CA ALA A 5 -4.78 1.96 13.92
C ALA A 5 -5.80 2.56 14.92
N LYS A 6 -6.15 1.81 15.98
CA LYS A 6 -7.05 2.30 17.03
C LYS A 6 -6.46 3.46 17.84
N LEU A 7 -5.17 3.42 18.17
CA LEU A 7 -4.48 4.51 18.87
C LEU A 7 -4.41 5.78 18.03
N ILE A 8 -4.23 5.64 16.72
CA ILE A 8 -4.26 6.77 15.77
C ILE A 8 -5.68 7.35 15.69
N LEU A 9 -6.71 6.50 15.58
CA LEU A 9 -8.11 6.94 15.55
C LEU A 9 -8.54 7.67 16.83
N SER A 10 -8.10 7.20 18.01
CA SER A 10 -8.43 7.84 19.28
C SER A 10 -7.62 9.11 19.56
N GLY A 11 -6.57 9.39 18.77
CA GLY A 11 -5.65 10.50 19.02
C GLY A 11 -4.73 10.26 20.21
N GLU A 12 -4.62 9.02 20.71
CA GLU A 12 -3.70 8.65 21.78
C GLU A 12 -2.25 8.52 21.28
N ALA A 13 -2.06 8.35 19.96
CA ALA A 13 -0.76 8.37 19.32
C ALA A 13 -0.84 9.10 17.98
N ASP A 14 0.23 9.83 17.63
CA ASP A 14 0.43 10.37 16.27
C ASP A 14 1.10 9.34 15.35
N VAL A 15 1.87 8.40 15.92
CA VAL A 15 2.62 7.36 15.20
C VAL A 15 2.56 6.06 16.00
N ALA A 16 2.28 4.94 15.34
CA ALA A 16 2.34 3.60 15.92
C ALA A 16 3.27 2.70 15.11
N PHE A 17 4.19 2.01 15.78
CA PHE A 17 5.16 1.12 15.14
C PHE A 17 4.96 -0.34 15.54
N ASN A 18 4.81 -1.22 14.55
CA ASN A 18 4.71 -2.67 14.75
C ASN A 18 5.71 -3.41 13.85
N PRO A 19 6.90 -3.78 14.33
CA PRO A 19 7.90 -4.46 13.52
C PRO A 19 7.53 -5.91 13.16
N SER A 20 6.50 -6.48 13.78
CA SER A 20 6.01 -7.83 13.51
C SER A 20 4.84 -7.87 12.51
N GLY A 21 4.48 -6.75 11.89
CA GLY A 21 3.41 -6.66 10.89
C GLY A 21 3.93 -6.47 9.47
N GLY A 22 3.04 -6.06 8.56
CA GLY A 22 3.41 -5.78 7.17
C GLY A 22 3.13 -6.93 6.20
N PHE A 23 2.25 -7.87 6.54
CA PHE A 23 1.99 -9.06 5.74
C PHE A 23 1.04 -8.76 4.57
N HIS A 24 1.57 -8.11 3.54
CA HIS A 24 0.80 -7.48 2.46
C HIS A 24 0.24 -8.42 1.37
N HIS A 25 0.64 -9.70 1.31
CA HIS A 25 0.26 -10.61 0.21
C HIS A 25 -1.01 -11.43 0.47
N ALA A 26 -1.46 -11.52 1.73
CA ALA A 26 -2.62 -12.35 2.05
C ALA A 26 -3.90 -11.77 1.42
N GLY A 27 -4.69 -12.63 0.77
CA GLY A 27 -6.01 -12.29 0.26
C GLY A 27 -7.14 -12.85 1.14
N PRO A 28 -8.41 -12.52 0.86
CA PRO A 28 -9.56 -12.91 1.71
C PRO A 28 -9.70 -14.42 1.92
N GLU A 29 -9.38 -15.22 0.89
CA GLU A 29 -9.53 -16.68 0.91
C GLU A 29 -8.21 -17.42 0.64
N ARG A 30 -7.06 -16.72 0.73
CA ARG A 30 -5.76 -17.28 0.32
C ARG A 30 -4.59 -16.69 1.09
N ALA A 31 -3.78 -17.55 1.72
CA ALA A 31 -2.43 -17.21 2.16
C ALA A 31 -1.46 -17.16 0.97
N SER A 32 -0.51 -16.22 0.98
CA SER A 32 0.43 -15.98 -0.12
C SER A 32 1.72 -15.34 0.39
N GLY A 33 2.89 -15.63 -0.19
CA GLY A 33 4.15 -14.94 0.14
C GLY A 33 4.45 -14.83 1.65
N PHE A 34 4.34 -15.93 2.40
CA PHE A 34 4.48 -15.97 3.88
C PHE A 34 3.43 -15.19 4.69
N CYS A 35 2.46 -14.56 4.03
CA CYS A 35 1.38 -13.82 4.64
C CYS A 35 0.15 -14.73 4.80
N TYR A 36 -0.26 -14.96 6.05
CA TYR A 36 -1.47 -15.74 6.37
C TYR A 36 -2.68 -14.86 6.67
N ILE A 37 -2.43 -13.67 7.22
CA ILE A 37 -3.44 -12.66 7.56
C ILE A 37 -2.89 -11.32 7.07
N ASN A 38 -3.70 -10.55 6.36
CA ASN A 38 -3.32 -9.23 5.88
C ASN A 38 -3.60 -8.17 6.96
N ASP A 39 -2.68 -8.05 7.92
CA ASP A 39 -2.83 -7.13 9.05
C ASP A 39 -2.86 -5.65 8.62
N VAL A 40 -2.24 -5.34 7.47
CA VAL A 40 -2.20 -4.01 6.87
C VAL A 40 -3.54 -3.64 6.26
N ALA A 41 -4.10 -4.50 5.39
CA ALA A 41 -5.42 -4.28 4.80
C ALA A 41 -6.50 -4.13 5.87
N LEU A 42 -6.45 -4.94 6.94
CA LEU A 42 -7.38 -4.81 8.07
C LEU A 42 -7.25 -3.47 8.80
N ALA A 43 -6.04 -2.94 8.97
CA ALA A 43 -5.85 -1.62 9.58
C ALA A 43 -6.33 -0.48 8.67
N CYS A 44 -6.03 -0.54 7.37
CA CYS A 44 -6.56 0.42 6.38
C CYS A 44 -8.09 0.40 6.37
N MET A 45 -8.70 -0.78 6.43
CA MET A 45 -10.16 -0.95 6.47
C MET A 45 -10.77 -0.29 7.73
N ILE A 46 -10.20 -0.54 8.91
CA ILE A 46 -10.65 0.10 10.17
C ILE A 46 -10.56 1.63 10.07
N LEU A 47 -9.46 2.16 9.53
CA LEU A 47 -9.28 3.62 9.39
C LEU A 47 -10.28 4.22 8.39
N ALA A 48 -10.48 3.56 7.25
CA ALA A 48 -11.38 4.03 6.20
C ALA A 48 -12.87 3.95 6.60
N GLU A 49 -13.27 2.91 7.36
CA GLU A 49 -14.63 2.78 7.90
C GLU A 49 -14.99 3.93 8.87
N GLU A 50 -14.00 4.55 9.51
CA GLU A 50 -14.16 5.77 10.33
C GLU A 50 -14.08 7.06 9.49
N GLY A 51 -14.18 6.96 8.16
CA GLY A 51 -14.23 8.08 7.23
C GLY A 51 -12.89 8.75 6.95
N LYS A 52 -11.76 8.09 7.24
CA LYS A 52 -10.43 8.61 6.93
C LYS A 52 -10.07 8.32 5.46
N ARG A 53 -9.46 9.30 4.78
CA ARG A 53 -8.68 9.05 3.56
C ARG A 53 -7.36 8.40 3.96
N VAL A 54 -7.22 7.12 3.67
CA VAL A 54 -6.04 6.32 4.04
C VAL A 54 -5.09 6.24 2.84
N LEU A 55 -3.80 6.46 3.05
CA LEU A 55 -2.78 6.18 2.05
C LEU A 55 -1.87 5.06 2.53
N TYR A 56 -1.91 3.93 1.84
CA TYR A 56 -0.96 2.85 2.05
C TYR A 56 0.26 3.03 1.15
N LEU A 57 1.43 3.23 1.76
CA LEU A 57 2.71 3.33 1.07
C LEU A 57 3.54 2.07 1.33
N ASP A 58 3.82 1.32 0.27
CA ASP A 58 4.59 0.10 0.31
C ASP A 58 5.98 0.28 -0.33
N VAL A 59 7.01 -0.07 0.43
CA VAL A 59 8.42 0.00 0.05
C VAL A 59 9.12 -1.36 0.15
N ASP A 60 8.36 -2.45 0.35
CA ASP A 60 8.88 -3.81 0.20
C ASP A 60 9.27 -4.07 -1.27
N VAL A 61 10.22 -4.98 -1.49
CA VAL A 61 10.69 -5.30 -2.85
C VAL A 61 9.61 -5.98 -3.70
N HIS A 62 8.64 -6.65 -3.07
CA HIS A 62 7.52 -7.30 -3.75
C HIS A 62 6.33 -6.36 -3.84
N HIS A 63 5.53 -6.49 -4.91
CA HIS A 63 4.28 -5.76 -5.02
C HIS A 63 3.33 -6.14 -3.87
N GLY A 64 2.79 -5.13 -3.17
CA GLY A 64 1.78 -5.26 -2.11
C GLY A 64 0.38 -5.63 -2.63
N ASP A 65 0.32 -6.70 -3.42
CA ASP A 65 -0.84 -7.15 -4.19
C ASP A 65 -2.08 -7.40 -3.33
N GLY A 66 -1.93 -8.06 -2.18
CA GLY A 66 -3.05 -8.35 -1.29
C GLY A 66 -3.72 -7.09 -0.74
N VAL A 67 -2.95 -6.04 -0.45
CA VAL A 67 -3.49 -4.74 -0.02
C VAL A 67 -4.09 -3.99 -1.21
N ALA A 68 -3.40 -3.95 -2.36
CA ALA A 68 -3.91 -3.30 -3.58
C ALA A 68 -5.27 -3.88 -4.00
N TYR A 69 -5.40 -5.20 -4.02
CA TYR A 69 -6.64 -5.86 -4.41
C TYR A 69 -7.78 -5.71 -3.40
N ALA A 70 -7.47 -5.50 -2.11
CA ALA A 70 -8.48 -5.26 -1.09
C ALA A 70 -9.21 -3.91 -1.27
N PHE A 71 -8.62 -2.97 -2.01
CA PHE A 71 -9.14 -1.62 -2.22
C PHE A 71 -9.20 -1.23 -3.70
N TYR A 72 -9.14 -2.21 -4.61
CA TYR A 72 -8.97 -1.96 -6.05
C TYR A 72 -10.10 -1.14 -6.68
N ASP A 73 -11.30 -1.20 -6.10
CA ASP A 73 -12.51 -0.49 -6.52
C ASP A 73 -12.87 0.71 -5.61
N ARG A 74 -11.96 1.11 -4.72
CA ARG A 74 -12.18 2.13 -3.69
C ARG A 74 -11.26 3.35 -3.86
N CYS A 75 -11.80 4.53 -3.55
CA CYS A 75 -11.07 5.80 -3.58
C CYS A 75 -10.76 6.40 -2.20
N ASP A 76 -11.28 5.80 -1.13
CA ASP A 76 -11.02 6.18 0.26
C ASP A 76 -9.74 5.55 0.84
N VAL A 77 -9.14 4.60 0.10
CA VAL A 77 -7.82 4.05 0.35
C VAL A 77 -6.99 4.12 -0.93
N MET A 78 -5.94 4.94 -0.95
CA MET A 78 -4.95 4.97 -2.02
C MET A 78 -3.81 4.01 -1.69
N THR A 79 -3.41 3.16 -2.63
CA THR A 79 -2.22 2.31 -2.51
C THR A 79 -1.13 2.82 -3.44
N ILE A 80 0.09 2.92 -2.91
CA ILE A 80 1.30 3.22 -3.70
C ILE A 80 2.33 2.15 -3.36
N SER A 81 2.73 1.35 -4.36
CA SER A 81 3.73 0.30 -4.19
C SER A 81 4.93 0.51 -5.11
N PHE A 82 6.12 0.56 -4.52
CA PHE A 82 7.39 0.52 -5.24
C PHE A 82 7.99 -0.87 -5.11
N HIS A 83 8.13 -1.60 -6.20
CA HIS A 83 8.53 -2.99 -6.18
C HIS A 83 9.39 -3.33 -7.40
N GLU A 84 10.12 -4.44 -7.35
CA GLU A 84 10.85 -4.94 -8.51
C GLU A 84 9.88 -5.36 -9.62
N ASP A 85 10.31 -5.20 -10.87
CA ASP A 85 9.52 -5.48 -12.07
C ASP A 85 8.73 -6.81 -11.99
N PRO A 86 7.40 -6.79 -12.21
CA PRO A 86 6.54 -7.97 -12.07
C PRO A 86 6.86 -9.09 -13.10
N ARG A 87 7.65 -8.80 -14.15
CA ARG A 87 8.12 -9.82 -15.08
C ARG A 87 9.26 -10.67 -14.50
N MET A 88 9.89 -10.19 -13.43
CA MET A 88 11.12 -10.73 -12.88
C MET A 88 10.95 -11.29 -11.46
N LEU A 89 10.07 -10.70 -10.65
CA LEU A 89 9.90 -11.08 -9.25
C LEU A 89 8.45 -11.44 -8.89
N PHE A 90 8.31 -12.29 -7.88
CA PHE A 90 7.04 -12.52 -7.19
C PHE A 90 6.42 -11.19 -6.74
N PRO A 91 5.09 -10.99 -6.77
CA PRO A 91 4.02 -11.95 -7.09
C PRO A 91 3.65 -12.07 -8.58
N GLY A 92 4.32 -11.35 -9.48
CA GLY A 92 3.97 -11.34 -10.90
C GLY A 92 2.83 -10.37 -11.27
N THR A 93 2.57 -9.39 -10.41
CA THR A 93 1.53 -8.35 -10.57
C THR A 93 2.09 -7.00 -10.12
N GLY A 94 1.38 -5.90 -10.38
CA GLY A 94 1.89 -4.55 -10.12
C GLY A 94 2.43 -3.89 -11.39
N PHE A 95 1.89 -4.23 -12.55
CA PHE A 95 2.18 -3.49 -13.77
C PHE A 95 1.66 -2.04 -13.65
N ALA A 96 2.35 -1.11 -14.30
CA ALA A 96 2.04 0.33 -14.20
C ALA A 96 0.64 0.70 -14.74
N ASP A 97 0.01 -0.18 -15.52
CA ASP A 97 -1.36 -0.04 -16.04
C ASP A 97 -2.44 -0.68 -15.15
N GLU A 98 -2.05 -1.39 -14.09
CA GLU A 98 -2.95 -1.86 -13.03
C GLU A 98 -3.27 -0.70 -12.08
N ILE A 99 -4.26 0.11 -12.45
CA ILE A 99 -4.56 1.40 -11.80
C ILE A 99 -5.85 1.42 -10.96
N GLY A 100 -6.41 0.26 -10.63
CA GLY A 100 -7.73 0.15 -10.00
C GLY A 100 -8.86 0.12 -11.02
N ASP A 101 -10.09 -0.05 -10.53
CA ASP A 101 -11.32 -0.10 -11.33
C ASP A 101 -12.45 0.72 -10.70
N GLY A 102 -13.49 1.06 -11.48
CA GLY A 102 -14.63 1.82 -10.99
C GLY A 102 -14.23 3.12 -10.32
N GLU A 103 -14.71 3.33 -9.09
CA GLU A 103 -14.38 4.50 -8.27
C GLU A 103 -12.92 4.50 -7.79
N GLY A 104 -12.28 3.33 -7.70
CA GLY A 104 -10.87 3.18 -7.32
C GLY A 104 -9.87 3.44 -8.45
N LYS A 105 -10.35 3.74 -9.66
CA LYS A 105 -9.47 4.02 -10.80
C LYS A 105 -8.63 5.28 -10.54
N GLY A 106 -7.31 5.12 -10.55
CA GLY A 106 -6.33 6.15 -10.22
C GLY A 106 -5.88 6.15 -8.75
N TYR A 107 -6.44 5.28 -7.91
CA TYR A 107 -6.10 5.15 -6.49
C TYR A 107 -5.24 3.91 -6.18
N CYS A 108 -5.01 3.03 -7.16
CA CYS A 108 -3.98 2.00 -7.09
C CYS A 108 -2.79 2.43 -7.96
N VAL A 109 -1.64 2.66 -7.35
CA VAL A 109 -0.45 3.20 -8.01
C VAL A 109 0.70 2.20 -7.89
N ASN A 110 1.14 1.70 -9.04
CA ASN A 110 2.23 0.75 -9.13
C ASN A 110 3.46 1.38 -9.77
N VAL A 111 4.60 1.27 -9.10
CA VAL A 111 5.89 1.76 -9.57
C VAL A 111 6.85 0.58 -9.72
N PRO A 112 6.76 -0.18 -10.84
CA PRO A 112 7.69 -1.27 -11.12
C PRO A 112 9.09 -0.73 -11.42
N LEU A 113 10.08 -1.25 -10.71
CA LEU A 113 11.47 -0.80 -10.76
C LEU A 113 12.37 -1.88 -11.39
N PRO A 114 13.38 -1.49 -12.20
CA PRO A 114 14.34 -2.44 -12.74
C PRO A 114 15.14 -3.16 -11.64
N ILE A 115 15.53 -4.41 -11.91
CA ILE A 115 16.46 -5.18 -11.06
C ILE A 115 17.72 -4.35 -10.79
N GLY A 116 18.14 -4.30 -9.53
CA GLY A 116 19.35 -3.57 -9.12
C GLY A 116 19.17 -2.05 -9.06
N THR A 117 17.93 -1.56 -8.99
CA THR A 117 17.66 -0.16 -8.65
C THR A 117 18.35 0.20 -7.34
N TYR A 118 19.16 1.25 -7.37
CA TYR A 118 19.94 1.74 -6.23
C TYR A 118 19.38 3.08 -5.74
N ASP A 119 19.92 3.56 -4.61
CA ASP A 119 19.39 4.69 -3.83
C ASP A 119 19.03 5.93 -4.67
N GLU A 120 19.91 6.44 -5.54
CA GLU A 120 19.63 7.67 -6.28
C GLU A 120 18.47 7.50 -7.26
N ALA A 121 18.41 6.35 -7.94
CA ALA A 121 17.33 6.03 -8.86
C ALA A 121 16.00 5.83 -8.12
N TYR A 122 16.03 5.10 -6.99
CA TYR A 122 14.86 4.88 -6.14
C TYR A 122 14.33 6.21 -5.60
N MET A 123 15.20 7.04 -5.02
CA MET A 123 14.82 8.33 -4.44
C MET A 123 14.31 9.31 -5.49
N LYS A 124 14.82 9.25 -6.74
CA LYS A 124 14.27 10.02 -7.85
C LYS A 124 12.83 9.58 -8.16
N ALA A 125 12.57 8.28 -8.26
CA ALA A 125 11.22 7.75 -8.50
C ALA A 125 10.27 8.13 -7.36
N PHE A 126 10.68 7.90 -6.10
CA PHE A 126 9.91 8.22 -4.91
C PHE A 126 9.51 9.71 -4.85
N LYS A 127 10.47 10.62 -5.04
CA LYS A 127 10.21 12.07 -5.02
C LYS A 127 9.34 12.55 -6.18
N THR A 128 9.44 11.89 -7.34
CA THR A 128 8.70 12.30 -8.54
C THR A 128 7.27 11.76 -8.55
N ILE A 129 7.03 10.63 -7.86
CA ILE A 129 5.75 9.92 -7.92
C ILE A 129 5.03 9.98 -6.56
N ALA A 130 5.64 9.46 -5.49
CA ALA A 130 4.96 9.34 -4.19
C ALA A 130 4.61 10.71 -3.60
N LEU A 131 5.58 11.64 -3.54
CA LEU A 131 5.34 12.93 -2.87
C LEU A 131 4.21 13.75 -3.52
N PRO A 132 4.17 13.93 -4.86
CA PRO A 132 3.06 14.66 -5.49
C PRO A 132 1.70 13.96 -5.33
N LEU A 133 1.68 12.62 -5.34
CA LEU A 133 0.44 11.86 -5.16
C LEU A 133 -0.07 11.94 -3.72
N ILE A 134 0.82 11.85 -2.73
CA ILE A 134 0.48 12.06 -1.32
C ILE A 134 -0.11 13.46 -1.12
N GLU A 135 0.51 14.50 -1.71
CA GLU A 135 0.01 15.87 -1.64
C GLU A 135 -1.36 16.01 -2.32
N ALA A 136 -1.53 15.45 -3.53
CA ALA A 136 -2.77 15.53 -4.30
C ALA A 136 -3.94 14.76 -3.64
N TYR A 137 -3.65 13.58 -3.08
CA TYR A 137 -4.64 12.77 -2.38
C TYR A 137 -5.01 13.35 -1.02
N ASN A 138 -4.08 14.07 -0.38
CA ASN A 138 -4.25 14.72 0.92
C ASN A 138 -4.83 13.75 1.97
N PRO A 139 -4.11 12.65 2.29
CA PRO A 139 -4.58 11.63 3.21
C PRO A 139 -4.74 12.18 4.62
N ASP A 140 -5.70 11.65 5.36
CA ASP A 140 -5.86 11.91 6.79
C ASP A 140 -4.89 11.04 7.62
N VAL A 141 -4.43 9.91 7.06
CA VAL A 141 -3.52 8.95 7.69
C VAL A 141 -2.70 8.21 6.62
N ILE A 142 -1.42 7.96 6.93
CA ILE A 142 -0.47 7.15 6.15
C ILE A 142 -0.07 5.95 7.00
#